data_AF-A0ABD2XCA9-F1
#
_entry.id   AF-A0ABD2XCA9-F1
#
_cell.length_a   1.000
_cell.length_b   1.000
_cell.length_c   1.000
_cell.angle_alpha   90.00
_cell.angle_beta   90.00
_cell.angle_gamma   90.00
#
_symmetry.space_group_name_H-M   'P 1'
#
loop_
_entity.id
_entity.type
_entity.pdbx_description
1 polymer ?
#
loop_
_entity_poly.entity_id
_entity_poly.type
_entity_poly.pdbx_seq_one_letter_code
_entity_poly.pdbx_strand_id
1 'polypeptide(L)'
;MTFAGWVGPAGNCKGETKYVDAYGVFNDVVVTGWIEIELKDYTAKMSLDANKLQLTSGTTCEASKRTCIGGDGSTAFWSTVDTGDCGLSKYSVIYDGFMDKVEDSDEKDVIYTLETEEYAFALMKKYVESVCGLDLIHSEHPRLLIVENAGISPMLRKTDLAAQNIDQFAYTNAKFLYVEKHLKGQLKEMYYKIINSKCELERQVLENTLSIATSQPAEVARKIMKEEGYTGVVAAEVLHIVKCTRVEVHIRKTNECYEQLPVSYGNETLFLSPRTRILVGNGKQITCEGRMPSMFKIGEQWYRSLPDIIDAPQPEILAPREMPKWKYVSPESLAIGGIYSERDTRKLRDLIVFPLEKGAVLNKILRGATGQQVNTDGISISPFLNEKILHEIAESTWSKISAGFIKFGSVSAGIIGIFMVFRLIKLLVDTAIHSYALYELYGFSILLLGAIWDSVTHLLMHLGHQRQHREHRVARNEGNYDPTAPNEQEELELMRREGQRNDIEAARTTRREAPPIPSRALYPQLKRDEE
;
A
#
# COMPACT_ATOMS: atom_id res chain seq x y z
N MET A 1 -27.63 4.18 48.26
CA MET A 1 -28.60 4.95 47.43
C MET A 1 -29.87 5.18 48.21
N THR A 2 -30.64 6.21 47.87
CA THR A 2 -31.98 6.47 48.44
C THR A 2 -33.02 5.95 47.46
N PHE A 3 -33.88 5.03 47.91
CA PHE A 3 -34.94 4.41 47.11
C PHE A 3 -36.27 5.16 47.21
N ALA A 4 -36.52 5.83 48.34
CA ALA A 4 -37.68 6.69 48.55
C ALA A 4 -37.33 7.84 49.49
N GLY A 5 -37.90 9.02 49.23
CA GLY A 5 -37.55 10.26 49.94
C GLY A 5 -36.23 10.87 49.47
N TRP A 6 -35.79 11.92 50.15
CA TRP A 6 -34.59 12.67 49.80
C TRP A 6 -33.72 12.94 51.03
N VAL A 7 -32.40 12.79 50.87
CA VAL A 7 -31.41 13.15 51.89
C VAL A 7 -30.39 14.06 51.23
N GLY A 8 -30.30 15.29 51.73
CA GLY A 8 -29.35 16.28 51.30
C GLY A 8 -27.98 16.11 51.95
N PRO A 9 -26.91 16.62 51.31
CA PRO A 9 -25.53 16.50 51.80
C PRO A 9 -25.26 17.23 53.12
N ALA A 10 -26.13 18.15 53.54
CA ALA A 10 -26.03 18.90 54.80
C ALA A 10 -26.74 18.22 56.00
N GLY A 11 -27.24 16.99 55.83
CA GLY A 11 -27.99 16.26 56.88
C GLY A 11 -29.50 16.52 56.87
N ASN A 12 -30.00 17.34 55.95
CA ASN A 12 -31.41 17.64 55.79
C ASN A 12 -32.10 16.47 55.07
N CYS A 13 -33.19 15.93 55.59
CA CYS A 13 -33.96 14.89 54.90
C CYS A 13 -35.43 15.28 54.72
N LYS A 14 -36.05 14.75 53.67
CA LYS A 14 -37.49 14.90 53.38
C LYS A 14 -38.05 13.52 53.05
N GLY A 15 -39.02 13.07 53.85
CA GLY A 15 -39.68 11.79 53.64
C GLY A 15 -40.58 11.81 52.39
N GLU A 16 -40.76 10.64 51.80
CA GLU A 16 -41.76 10.46 50.75
C GLU A 16 -43.14 10.33 51.38
N THR A 17 -44.15 10.93 50.75
CA THR A 17 -45.49 11.02 51.36
C THR A 17 -46.13 9.66 51.60
N LYS A 18 -45.76 8.63 50.84
CA LYS A 18 -46.20 7.25 51.03
C LYS A 18 -45.22 6.25 50.42
N TYR A 19 -44.69 5.33 51.23
CA TYR A 19 -43.89 4.19 50.83
C TYR A 19 -44.58 2.89 51.26
N VAL A 20 -44.55 1.87 50.39
CA VAL A 20 -45.18 0.58 50.67
C VAL A 20 -44.16 -0.52 50.37
N ASP A 21 -43.97 -1.41 51.33
CA ASP A 21 -43.16 -2.62 51.17
C ASP A 21 -43.90 -3.87 51.71
N ALA A 22 -43.20 -5.00 51.79
CA ALA A 22 -43.77 -6.27 52.27
C ALA A 22 -44.19 -6.26 53.75
N TYR A 23 -43.77 -5.26 54.53
CA TYR A 23 -44.02 -5.15 55.97
C TYR A 23 -45.07 -4.09 56.32
N GLY A 24 -45.48 -3.24 55.38
CA GLY A 24 -46.60 -2.33 55.57
C GLY A 24 -46.55 -1.06 54.72
N VAL A 25 -47.38 -0.10 55.12
CA VAL A 25 -47.49 1.23 54.52
C VAL A 25 -46.93 2.26 55.49
N PHE A 26 -45.95 3.03 55.02
CA PHE A 26 -45.24 4.04 55.80
C PHE A 26 -45.43 5.41 55.16
N ASN A 27 -45.69 6.44 55.96
CA ASN A 27 -45.85 7.81 55.50
C ASN A 27 -44.70 8.68 56.01
N ASP A 28 -44.23 9.60 55.19
CA ASP A 28 -43.12 10.54 55.48
C ASP A 28 -41.82 9.84 55.89
N VAL A 29 -41.42 8.83 55.13
CA VAL A 29 -40.21 8.03 55.38
C VAL A 29 -39.15 8.21 54.31
N VAL A 30 -37.90 8.05 54.71
CA VAL A 30 -36.76 7.96 53.81
C VAL A 30 -36.25 6.52 53.82
N VAL A 31 -36.18 5.91 52.65
CA VAL A 31 -35.68 4.54 52.47
C VAL A 31 -34.33 4.61 51.79
N THR A 32 -33.29 4.21 52.51
CA THR A 32 -31.94 4.05 51.98
C THR A 32 -31.56 2.59 51.98
N GLY A 33 -30.70 2.21 51.06
CA GLY A 33 -30.08 0.90 51.06
C GLY A 33 -28.88 0.87 50.13
N TRP A 34 -28.27 -0.30 50.03
CA TRP A 34 -27.12 -0.54 49.18
C TRP A 34 -27.45 -1.65 48.19
N ILE A 35 -26.85 -1.57 47.01
CA ILE A 35 -26.83 -2.66 46.04
C ILE A 35 -25.43 -3.25 46.14
N GLU A 36 -25.35 -4.55 46.38
CA GLU A 36 -24.11 -5.29 46.33
C GLU A 36 -24.04 -6.00 44.98
N ILE A 37 -23.02 -5.68 44.18
CA ILE A 37 -22.77 -6.30 42.87
C ILE A 37 -21.56 -7.22 43.05
N GLU A 38 -21.79 -8.52 42.95
CA GLU A 38 -20.73 -9.53 43.03
C GLU A 38 -20.24 -9.87 41.61
N LEU A 39 -18.95 -9.60 41.33
CA LEU A 39 -18.31 -9.95 40.06
C LEU A 39 -17.45 -11.20 40.28
N LYS A 40 -17.64 -12.24 39.46
CA LYS A 40 -16.88 -13.50 39.54
C LYS A 40 -16.28 -13.85 38.19
N ASP A 41 -14.97 -14.11 38.20
CA ASP A 41 -14.25 -14.65 37.06
C ASP A 41 -14.13 -16.17 37.19
N TYR A 42 -14.49 -16.89 36.13
CA TYR A 42 -14.37 -18.34 36.08
C TYR A 42 -14.17 -18.84 34.64
N THR A 43 -13.71 -20.08 34.51
CA THR A 43 -13.53 -20.74 33.21
C THR A 43 -14.74 -21.60 32.85
N ALA A 44 -15.23 -21.45 31.63
CA ALA A 44 -16.37 -22.17 31.07
C ALA A 44 -15.93 -23.07 29.91
N LYS A 45 -16.63 -24.20 29.71
CA LYS A 45 -16.34 -25.11 28.59
C LYS A 45 -17.11 -24.66 27.35
N MET A 46 -16.42 -24.56 26.22
CA MET A 46 -17.00 -24.14 24.94
C MET A 46 -16.78 -25.22 23.87
N SER A 47 -17.83 -25.50 23.09
CA SER A 47 -17.75 -26.29 21.87
C SER A 47 -17.73 -25.34 20.67
N LEU A 48 -16.58 -25.28 19.97
CA LEU A 48 -16.36 -24.40 18.82
C LEU A 48 -17.24 -24.81 17.63
N ASP A 49 -17.33 -26.11 17.32
CA ASP A 49 -18.12 -26.61 16.18
C ASP A 49 -19.63 -26.39 16.34
N ALA A 50 -20.12 -26.43 17.58
CA ALA A 50 -21.55 -26.31 17.88
C ALA A 50 -21.97 -24.89 18.26
N ASN A 51 -21.04 -23.92 18.31
CA ASN A 51 -21.25 -22.55 18.78
C ASN A 51 -21.95 -22.49 20.16
N LYS A 52 -21.55 -23.38 21.09
CA LYS A 52 -22.20 -23.54 22.41
C LYS A 52 -21.20 -23.37 23.55
N LEU A 53 -21.53 -22.49 24.49
CA LEU A 53 -20.82 -22.25 25.74
C LEU A 53 -21.64 -22.80 26.91
N GLN A 54 -21.04 -23.59 27.80
CA GLN A 54 -21.68 -24.02 29.05
C GLN A 54 -21.15 -23.22 30.23
N LEU A 55 -22.05 -22.47 30.88
CA LEU A 55 -21.76 -21.73 32.12
C LEU A 55 -21.66 -22.69 33.31
N THR A 56 -21.03 -22.26 34.40
CA THR A 56 -20.93 -23.04 35.66
C THR A 56 -22.30 -23.28 36.31
N SER A 57 -23.28 -22.43 36.02
CA SER A 57 -24.69 -22.62 36.40
C SER A 57 -25.40 -23.74 35.62
N GLY A 58 -24.74 -24.35 34.63
CA GLY A 58 -25.29 -25.42 33.79
C GLY A 58 -26.06 -24.94 32.56
N THR A 59 -26.27 -23.63 32.42
CA THR A 59 -26.93 -23.05 31.24
C THR A 59 -26.03 -23.15 30.02
N THR A 60 -26.61 -23.63 28.91
CA THR A 60 -25.94 -23.63 27.61
C THR A 60 -26.34 -22.40 26.82
N CYS A 61 -25.37 -21.57 26.49
CA CYS A 61 -25.51 -20.31 25.78
C CYS A 61 -24.87 -20.39 24.40
N GLU A 62 -25.31 -19.53 23.49
CA GLU A 62 -24.72 -19.43 22.15
C GLU A 62 -23.44 -18.57 22.21
N ALA A 63 -22.29 -19.12 21.84
CA ALA A 63 -21.01 -18.46 22.06
C ALA A 63 -20.85 -17.14 21.28
N SER A 64 -21.51 -17.01 20.12
CA SER A 64 -21.53 -15.79 19.30
C SER A 64 -22.21 -14.59 19.98
N LYS A 65 -23.12 -14.80 20.94
CA LYS A 65 -23.91 -13.72 21.55
C LYS A 65 -23.15 -12.87 22.56
N ARG A 66 -21.97 -13.30 23.02
CA ARG A 66 -21.09 -12.60 24.00
C ARG A 66 -21.69 -12.30 25.37
N THR A 67 -22.98 -12.57 25.56
CA THR A 67 -23.70 -12.42 26.81
C THR A 67 -24.80 -13.44 26.92
N CYS A 68 -25.07 -13.90 28.13
CA CYS A 68 -26.17 -14.82 28.43
C CYS A 68 -26.52 -14.76 29.91
N ILE A 69 -27.79 -15.04 30.21
CA ILE A 69 -28.29 -15.12 31.58
C ILE A 69 -28.19 -16.58 32.03
N GLY A 70 -27.44 -16.82 33.11
CA GLY A 70 -27.31 -18.11 33.78
C GLY A 70 -28.60 -18.55 34.46
N GLY A 71 -28.70 -19.84 34.79
CA GLY A 71 -29.88 -20.42 35.45
C GLY A 71 -30.08 -19.90 36.88
N ASP A 72 -29.05 -19.31 37.46
CA ASP A 72 -29.01 -18.60 38.73
C ASP A 72 -29.41 -17.12 38.63
N GLY A 73 -29.77 -16.65 37.44
CA GLY A 73 -30.12 -15.25 37.18
C GLY A 73 -28.90 -14.31 37.03
N SER A 74 -27.68 -14.85 37.08
CA SER A 74 -26.46 -14.07 36.83
C SER A 74 -26.29 -13.77 35.34
N THR A 75 -25.75 -12.60 34.99
CA THR A 75 -25.40 -12.30 33.58
C THR A 75 -23.92 -12.58 33.37
N ALA A 76 -23.61 -13.53 32.50
CA ALA A 76 -22.26 -13.85 32.09
C ALA A 76 -21.89 -13.09 30.80
N PHE A 77 -20.63 -12.68 30.71
CA PHE A 77 -20.05 -12.02 29.54
C PHE A 77 -18.74 -12.70 29.16
N TRP A 78 -18.43 -12.80 27.87
CA TRP A 78 -17.18 -13.37 27.39
C TRP A 78 -16.76 -12.77 26.05
N SER A 79 -15.48 -12.85 25.73
CA SER A 79 -14.93 -12.52 24.41
C SER A 79 -15.12 -13.69 23.44
N THR A 80 -15.48 -13.40 22.19
CA THR A 80 -15.56 -14.42 21.13
C THR A 80 -14.16 -14.90 20.75
N VAL A 81 -13.95 -16.21 20.69
CA VAL A 81 -12.86 -16.81 19.89
C VAL A 81 -13.41 -16.97 18.48
N ASP A 82 -12.97 -16.15 17.54
CA ASP A 82 -13.42 -16.25 16.14
C ASP A 82 -13.07 -17.63 15.58
N THR A 83 -14.08 -18.38 15.13
CA THR A 83 -13.95 -19.70 14.49
C THR A 83 -13.81 -19.59 12.96
N GLY A 84 -13.59 -18.40 12.43
CA GLY A 84 -13.34 -18.19 10.99
C GLY A 84 -11.91 -18.52 10.59
N ASP A 85 -11.69 -18.82 9.30
CA ASP A 85 -10.37 -18.69 8.66
C ASP A 85 -9.78 -17.36 9.13
N CYS A 86 -8.64 -17.39 9.83
CA CYS A 86 -8.09 -16.28 10.63
C CYS A 86 -7.73 -15.02 9.83
N GLY A 87 -8.15 -14.94 8.57
CA GLY A 87 -7.89 -13.86 7.65
C GLY A 87 -6.42 -13.76 7.28
N LEU A 88 -5.57 -14.68 7.75
CA LEU A 88 -4.12 -14.66 7.51
C LEU A 88 -3.78 -14.78 6.03
N SER A 89 -4.66 -15.42 5.24
CA SER A 89 -4.59 -15.47 3.77
C SER A 89 -4.67 -14.10 3.08
N LYS A 90 -5.13 -13.06 3.78
CA LYS A 90 -5.20 -11.67 3.26
C LYS A 90 -3.89 -10.91 3.43
N TYR A 91 -2.95 -11.44 4.22
CA TYR A 91 -1.67 -10.80 4.50
C TYR A 91 -0.56 -11.45 3.67
N SER A 92 0.47 -10.66 3.38
CA SER A 92 1.67 -11.14 2.70
C SER A 92 2.88 -10.94 3.60
N VAL A 93 3.76 -11.93 3.67
CA VAL A 93 4.97 -11.86 4.48
C VAL A 93 6.02 -11.04 3.72
N ILE A 94 6.37 -9.88 4.27
CA ILE A 94 7.34 -8.96 3.66
C ILE A 94 8.77 -9.43 3.96
N TYR A 95 9.03 -9.79 5.22
CA TYR A 95 10.32 -10.28 5.70
C TYR A 95 10.11 -11.48 6.62
N ASP A 96 11.03 -12.44 6.55
CA ASP A 96 11.08 -13.64 7.38
C ASP A 96 12.55 -13.89 7.72
N GLY A 97 12.89 -13.81 9.01
CA GLY A 97 14.27 -13.88 9.49
C GLY A 97 14.48 -13.20 10.83
N PHE A 98 15.75 -13.12 11.24
CA PHE A 98 16.16 -12.45 12.49
C PHE A 98 16.16 -10.94 12.31
N MET A 99 15.70 -10.23 13.34
CA MET A 99 15.63 -8.77 13.36
C MET A 99 16.03 -8.28 14.75
N ASP A 100 16.69 -7.12 14.79
CA ASP A 100 17.11 -6.53 16.06
C ASP A 100 15.92 -5.87 16.75
N LYS A 101 15.74 -6.20 18.03
CA LYS A 101 14.72 -5.61 18.90
C LYS A 101 15.42 -4.69 19.89
N VAL A 102 15.17 -3.39 19.76
CA VAL A 102 15.71 -2.35 20.63
C VAL A 102 14.61 -1.88 21.56
N GLU A 103 14.81 -2.06 22.87
CA GLU A 103 13.90 -1.56 23.89
C GLU A 103 14.51 -0.29 24.51
N ASP A 104 13.88 0.86 24.25
CA ASP A 104 14.34 2.12 24.86
C ASP A 104 13.90 2.15 26.34
N SER A 105 14.87 2.09 27.25
CA SER A 105 14.62 2.02 28.70
C SER A 105 13.90 3.26 29.24
N ASP A 106 14.04 4.39 28.55
CA ASP A 106 13.48 5.68 28.97
C ASP A 106 12.01 5.87 28.52
N GLU A 107 11.65 5.37 27.33
CA GLU A 107 10.34 5.62 26.69
C GLU A 107 9.41 4.39 26.67
N LYS A 108 9.90 3.19 27.04
CA LYS A 108 9.22 1.89 26.86
C LYS A 108 8.82 1.58 25.41
N ASP A 109 9.33 2.34 24.46
CA ASP A 109 9.13 2.09 23.04
C ASP A 109 9.98 0.88 22.63
N VAL A 110 9.31 -0.09 22.02
CA VAL A 110 9.96 -1.26 21.44
C VAL A 110 10.06 -1.03 19.94
N ILE A 111 11.28 -1.03 19.43
CA ILE A 111 11.57 -0.76 18.03
C ILE A 111 12.23 -2.00 17.44
N TYR A 112 11.77 -2.38 16.26
CA TYR A 112 12.35 -3.44 15.47
C TYR A 112 13.13 -2.82 14.32
N THR A 113 14.41 -3.15 14.21
CA THR A 113 15.30 -2.61 13.19
C THR A 113 15.93 -3.74 12.39
N LEU A 114 15.97 -3.56 11.08
CA LEU A 114 16.66 -4.48 10.17
C LEU A 114 17.57 -3.68 9.24
N GLU A 115 18.84 -4.07 9.20
CA GLU A 115 19.82 -3.57 8.24
C GLU A 115 20.50 -4.73 7.51
N THR A 116 20.29 -4.81 6.19
CA THR A 116 20.86 -5.79 5.27
C THR A 116 21.10 -5.13 3.91
N GLU A 117 21.68 -5.84 2.93
CA GLU A 117 21.87 -5.30 1.58
C GLU A 117 20.55 -4.97 0.85
N GLU A 118 19.48 -5.77 1.07
CA GLU A 118 18.18 -5.61 0.38
C GLU A 118 17.13 -4.88 1.24
N TYR A 119 17.25 -4.93 2.58
CA TYR A 119 16.29 -4.34 3.52
C TYR A 119 16.98 -3.41 4.51
N ALA A 120 16.45 -2.20 4.66
CA ALA A 120 16.91 -1.21 5.63
C ALA A 120 15.70 -0.44 6.16
N PHE A 121 15.16 -0.86 7.31
CA PHE A 121 13.94 -0.26 7.85
C PHE A 121 13.85 -0.41 9.37
N ALA A 122 13.01 0.42 9.99
CA ALA A 122 12.61 0.31 11.37
C ALA A 122 11.09 0.34 11.49
N LEU A 123 10.55 -0.35 12.50
CA LEU A 123 9.13 -0.35 12.87
C LEU A 123 9.01 -0.22 14.39
N MET A 124 8.06 0.58 14.85
CA MET A 124 7.81 0.84 16.25
C MET A 124 6.54 0.13 16.69
N LYS A 125 6.62 -0.62 17.79
CA LYS A 125 5.46 -1.26 18.42
C LYS A 125 4.50 -0.22 18.97
N LYS A 126 3.21 -0.35 18.63
CA LYS A 126 2.12 0.39 19.28
C LYS A 126 1.42 -0.42 20.35
N TYR A 127 0.90 -1.61 20.00
CA TYR A 127 0.21 -2.51 20.92
C TYR A 127 0.27 -3.95 20.42
N VAL A 128 -0.14 -4.89 21.27
CA VAL A 128 -0.24 -6.31 20.92
C VAL A 128 -1.70 -6.72 20.94
N GLU A 129 -2.11 -7.47 19.94
CA GLU A 129 -3.44 -8.04 19.82
C GLU A 129 -3.31 -9.55 19.57
N SER A 130 -3.97 -10.37 20.38
CA SER A 130 -3.93 -11.82 20.20
C SER A 130 -5.10 -12.26 19.30
N VAL A 131 -4.78 -12.72 18.09
CA VAL A 131 -5.76 -13.17 17.09
C VAL A 131 -5.44 -14.60 16.70
N CYS A 132 -6.39 -15.51 16.87
CA CYS A 132 -6.21 -16.94 16.58
C CYS A 132 -5.01 -17.60 17.27
N GLY A 133 -4.67 -17.16 18.49
CA GLY A 133 -3.52 -17.66 19.24
C GLY A 133 -2.16 -17.16 18.74
N LEU A 134 -2.14 -16.20 17.81
CA LEU A 134 -0.95 -15.45 17.42
C LEU A 134 -0.99 -14.06 18.05
N ASP A 135 0.12 -13.66 18.66
CA ASP A 135 0.29 -12.30 19.16
C ASP A 135 0.75 -11.40 18.01
N LEU A 136 -0.21 -10.67 17.44
CA LEU A 136 0.02 -9.70 16.40
C LEU A 136 0.47 -8.38 17.04
N ILE A 137 1.69 -7.99 16.73
CA ILE A 137 2.27 -6.73 17.17
C ILE A 137 1.95 -5.69 16.11
N HIS A 138 1.09 -4.74 16.47
CA HIS A 138 0.76 -3.62 15.60
C HIS A 138 1.89 -2.60 15.60
N SER A 139 2.37 -2.23 14.42
CA SER A 139 3.36 -1.16 14.29
C SER A 139 2.70 0.21 14.23
N GLU A 140 3.50 1.27 14.14
CA GLU A 140 3.06 2.63 13.87
C GLU A 140 2.23 2.75 12.58
N HIS A 141 2.47 1.86 11.62
CA HIS A 141 1.77 1.78 10.36
C HIS A 141 0.65 0.72 10.43
N PRO A 142 -0.62 1.07 10.14
CA PRO A 142 -1.78 0.21 10.40
C PRO A 142 -1.84 -1.08 9.55
N ARG A 143 -1.03 -1.17 8.49
CA ARG A 143 -0.96 -2.35 7.61
C ARG A 143 0.28 -3.22 7.82
N LEU A 144 1.18 -2.80 8.72
CA LEU A 144 2.41 -3.53 9.02
C LEU A 144 2.26 -4.16 10.40
N LEU A 145 2.35 -5.48 10.42
CA LEU A 145 2.20 -6.29 11.61
C LEU A 145 3.47 -7.11 11.79
N ILE A 146 3.88 -7.28 13.03
CA ILE A 146 5.05 -8.06 13.41
C ILE A 146 4.55 -9.24 14.23
N VAL A 147 5.11 -10.42 14.00
CA VAL A 147 4.81 -11.62 14.78
C VAL A 147 6.12 -12.14 15.34
N GLU A 148 6.25 -12.12 16.65
CA GLU A 148 7.41 -12.69 17.35
C GLU A 148 7.23 -14.20 17.52
N ASN A 149 8.32 -14.95 17.35
CA ASN A 149 8.40 -16.37 17.71
C ASN A 149 7.33 -17.27 17.05
N ALA A 150 7.24 -17.22 15.72
CA ALA A 150 6.39 -18.13 14.93
C ALA A 150 6.99 -19.54 14.85
N GLY A 151 7.14 -20.20 16.00
CA GLY A 151 7.27 -21.64 16.05
C GLY A 151 5.99 -22.26 15.47
N ILE A 152 6.06 -22.67 14.20
CA ILE A 152 5.12 -23.60 13.55
C ILE A 152 3.74 -22.99 13.22
N SER A 153 3.69 -21.91 12.43
CA SER A 153 2.51 -21.70 11.57
C SER A 153 2.89 -21.96 10.11
N PRO A 154 2.54 -23.14 9.53
CA PRO A 154 2.76 -23.42 8.11
C PRO A 154 1.97 -22.47 7.18
N MET A 155 1.15 -21.57 7.75
CA MET A 155 0.29 -20.64 7.01
C MET A 155 0.98 -19.31 6.63
N LEU A 156 2.08 -18.94 7.29
CA LEU A 156 2.83 -17.71 7.00
C LEU A 156 4.12 -18.07 6.26
N ARG A 157 4.00 -18.45 4.98
CA ARG A 157 5.17 -18.62 4.11
C ARG A 157 5.42 -17.35 3.31
N LYS A 158 6.69 -16.94 3.21
CA LYS A 158 7.08 -15.88 2.29
C LYS A 158 6.79 -16.32 0.84
N THR A 159 5.83 -15.65 0.23
CA THR A 159 5.52 -15.75 -1.21
C THR A 159 5.93 -14.46 -1.91
N ASP A 160 5.99 -14.49 -3.24
CA ASP A 160 6.19 -13.29 -4.03
C ASP A 160 5.12 -12.23 -3.69
N LEU A 161 5.57 -11.03 -3.32
CA LEU A 161 4.68 -9.95 -2.92
C LEU A 161 3.93 -9.43 -4.15
N ALA A 162 2.60 -9.43 -4.08
CA ALA A 162 1.77 -8.83 -5.11
C ALA A 162 1.93 -7.30 -5.08
N ALA A 163 2.06 -6.66 -6.25
CA ALA A 163 2.25 -5.21 -6.35
C ALA A 163 1.15 -4.39 -5.64
N GLN A 164 -0.08 -4.92 -5.57
CA GLN A 164 -1.21 -4.30 -4.85
C GLN A 164 -1.05 -4.25 -3.31
N ASN A 165 -0.16 -5.07 -2.76
CA ASN A 165 0.13 -5.13 -1.32
C ASN A 165 1.35 -4.26 -0.94
N ILE A 166 1.96 -3.57 -1.91
CA ILE A 166 3.07 -2.65 -1.70
C ILE A 166 2.50 -1.26 -1.38
N ASP A 167 2.90 -0.71 -0.25
CA ASP A 167 2.48 0.61 0.19
C ASP A 167 3.67 1.59 0.18
N GLN A 168 3.64 2.53 -0.76
CA GLN A 168 4.72 3.51 -0.91
C GLN A 168 4.90 4.39 0.33
N PHE A 169 3.82 4.71 1.06
CA PHE A 169 3.92 5.51 2.28
C PHE A 169 4.57 4.69 3.39
N ALA A 170 4.20 3.42 3.52
CA ALA A 170 4.84 2.51 4.47
C ALA A 170 6.35 2.38 4.18
N TYR A 171 6.73 2.27 2.91
CA TYR A 171 8.14 2.20 2.49
C TYR A 171 8.93 3.45 2.89
N THR A 172 8.38 4.63 2.62
CA THR A 172 9.03 5.90 2.95
C THR A 172 9.06 6.17 4.45
N ASN A 173 7.98 5.91 5.18
CA ASN A 173 7.91 6.11 6.63
C ASN A 173 8.87 5.19 7.38
N ALA A 174 8.97 3.92 6.99
CA ALA A 174 9.88 2.98 7.62
C ALA A 174 11.36 3.37 7.44
N LYS A 175 11.70 4.02 6.31
CA LYS A 175 13.03 4.63 6.10
C LYS A 175 13.27 5.84 6.99
N PHE A 176 12.28 6.73 7.11
CA PHE A 176 12.41 7.90 7.99
C PHE A 176 12.59 7.49 9.45
N LEU A 177 11.81 6.51 9.91
CA LEU A 177 11.93 5.98 11.26
C LEU A 177 13.32 5.35 11.47
N TYR A 178 13.82 4.60 10.48
CA TYR A 178 15.18 4.05 10.53
C TYR A 178 16.24 5.14 10.68
N VAL A 179 16.19 6.19 9.86
CA VAL A 179 17.11 7.33 9.93
C VAL A 179 17.06 8.01 11.29
N GLU A 180 15.86 8.31 11.79
CA GLU A 180 15.68 8.96 13.08
C GLU A 180 16.33 8.13 14.20
N LYS A 181 16.10 6.82 14.20
CA LYS A 181 16.64 5.93 15.25
C LYS A 181 18.13 5.72 15.13
N HIS A 182 18.67 5.57 13.92
CA HIS A 182 20.11 5.53 13.68
C HIS A 182 20.80 6.80 14.21
N LEU A 183 20.25 7.97 13.89
CA LEU A 183 20.77 9.25 14.38
C LEU A 183 20.63 9.39 15.90
N LYS A 184 19.48 9.02 16.49
CA LYS A 184 19.28 9.01 17.95
C LYS A 184 20.32 8.14 18.64
N GLY A 185 20.57 6.94 18.11
CA GLY A 185 21.59 6.00 18.62
C GLY A 185 23.01 6.58 18.55
N GLN A 186 23.41 7.09 17.38
CA GLN A 186 24.74 7.70 17.18
C GLN A 186 24.96 8.91 18.10
N LEU A 187 23.95 9.77 18.27
CA LEU A 187 24.01 10.92 19.17
C LEU A 187 24.10 10.50 20.64
N LYS A 188 23.34 9.48 21.06
CA LYS A 188 23.38 8.95 22.42
C LYS A 188 24.76 8.36 22.75
N GLU A 189 25.34 7.59 21.83
CA GLU A 189 26.70 7.04 21.99
C GLU A 189 27.76 8.15 22.07
N MET A 190 27.68 9.14 21.17
CA MET A 190 28.59 10.31 21.19
C MET A 190 28.48 11.07 22.51
N TYR A 191 27.25 11.32 22.98
CA TYR A 191 26.98 12.03 24.23
C TYR A 191 27.63 11.33 25.42
N TYR A 192 27.44 10.02 25.58
CA TYR A 192 28.07 9.26 26.66
C TYR A 192 29.60 9.28 26.57
N LYS A 193 30.16 9.14 25.36
CA LYS A 193 31.62 9.22 25.16
C LYS A 193 32.18 10.58 25.56
N ILE A 194 31.50 11.68 25.22
CA ILE A 194 31.92 13.05 25.56
C ILE A 194 31.86 13.26 27.07
N ILE A 195 30.77 12.85 27.73
CA ILE A 195 30.63 12.99 29.19
C ILE A 195 31.72 12.22 29.91
N ASN A 196 31.95 10.96 29.52
CA ASN A 196 32.95 10.13 30.17
C ASN A 196 34.36 10.73 29.99
N SER A 197 34.68 11.15 28.77
CA SER A 197 35.97 11.81 28.48
C SER A 197 36.16 13.12 29.25
N LYS A 198 35.09 13.91 29.40
CA LYS A 198 35.12 15.14 30.20
C LYS A 198 35.37 14.83 31.68
N CYS A 199 34.66 13.84 32.24
CA CYS A 199 34.84 13.42 33.63
C CYS A 199 36.28 12.95 33.89
N GLU A 200 36.85 12.15 32.99
CA GLU A 200 38.23 11.68 33.09
C GLU A 200 39.24 12.84 33.02
N LEU A 201 39.02 13.80 32.11
CA LEU A 201 39.85 14.99 32.00
C LEU A 201 39.77 15.85 33.26
N GLU A 202 38.57 16.08 33.79
CA GLU A 202 38.37 16.85 35.03
C GLU A 202 39.06 16.16 36.22
N ARG A 203 38.99 14.84 36.32
CA ARG A 203 39.70 14.05 37.32
C ARG A 203 41.22 14.24 37.22
N GLN A 204 41.80 14.09 36.03
CA GLN A 204 43.23 14.32 35.80
C GLN A 204 43.65 15.76 36.12
N VAL A 205 42.82 16.75 35.78
CA VAL A 205 43.07 18.15 36.11
C VAL A 205 43.07 18.36 37.62
N LEU A 206 42.16 17.72 38.36
CA LEU A 206 42.11 17.79 39.83
C LEU A 206 43.33 17.12 40.46
N GLU A 207 43.70 15.91 40.04
CA GLU A 207 44.90 15.20 40.53
C GLU A 207 46.19 16.01 40.31
N ASN A 208 46.35 16.57 39.12
CA ASN A 208 47.47 17.46 38.80
C ASN A 208 47.45 18.74 39.65
N THR A 209 46.26 19.28 39.92
CA THR A 209 46.09 20.50 40.72
C THR A 209 46.43 20.24 42.19
N LEU A 210 46.00 19.11 42.75
CA LEU A 210 46.35 18.67 44.11
C LEU A 210 47.86 18.46 44.26
N SER A 211 48.51 17.88 43.25
CA SER A 211 49.96 17.66 43.24
C SER A 211 50.78 18.96 43.32
N ILE A 212 50.24 20.07 42.80
CA ILE A 212 50.89 21.39 42.80
C ILE A 212 50.49 22.22 44.04
N ALA A 213 49.41 21.87 44.74
CA ALA A 213 48.86 22.65 45.85
C ALA A 213 49.84 22.85 47.01
N THR A 214 50.72 21.87 47.27
CA THR A 214 51.73 21.95 48.35
C THR A 214 52.84 22.95 48.05
N SER A 215 53.18 23.16 46.78
CA SER A 215 54.28 24.04 46.36
C SER A 215 53.80 25.44 45.95
N GLN A 216 52.61 25.54 45.36
CA GLN A 216 52.07 26.80 44.83
C GLN A 216 50.56 26.95 45.15
N PRO A 217 50.20 27.10 46.44
CA PRO A 217 48.79 27.11 46.85
C PRO A 217 48.01 28.32 46.31
N ALA A 218 48.65 29.48 46.16
CA ALA A 218 48.02 30.67 45.58
C ALA A 218 47.68 30.50 44.08
N GLU A 219 48.53 29.80 43.31
CA GLU A 219 48.26 29.50 41.90
C GLU A 219 47.10 28.52 41.75
N VAL A 220 47.05 27.52 42.62
CA VAL A 220 45.94 26.56 42.69
C VAL A 220 44.63 27.25 43.07
N ALA A 221 44.64 28.11 44.09
CA ALA A 221 43.47 28.88 44.49
C ALA A 221 42.92 29.72 43.34
N ARG A 222 43.79 30.46 42.63
CA ARG A 222 43.40 31.23 41.44
C ARG A 222 42.83 30.33 40.34
N LYS A 223 43.42 29.14 40.11
CA LYS A 223 42.94 28.20 39.08
C LYS A 223 41.57 27.62 39.40
N ILE A 224 41.32 27.26 40.65
CA ILE A 224 40.03 26.73 41.13
C ILE A 224 38.95 27.81 41.08
N MET A 225 39.26 29.01 41.59
CA MET A 225 38.31 30.12 41.67
C MET A 225 38.09 30.84 40.34
N LYS A 226 38.99 30.63 39.36
CA LYS A 226 38.98 31.27 38.03
C LYS A 226 39.06 32.81 38.05
N GLU A 227 39.52 33.38 39.16
CA GLU A 227 39.66 34.82 39.39
C GLU A 227 40.96 35.13 40.14
N GLU A 228 41.52 36.33 39.92
CA GLU A 228 42.65 36.86 40.68
C GLU A 228 42.23 37.25 42.12
N GLY A 229 43.20 37.40 43.03
CA GLY A 229 42.90 37.84 44.41
C GLY A 229 42.40 36.73 45.34
N TYR A 230 42.64 35.46 45.03
CA TYR A 230 42.49 34.35 45.95
C TYR A 230 43.85 33.75 46.27
N THR A 231 44.09 33.43 47.54
CA THR A 231 45.28 32.72 48.00
C THR A 231 44.89 31.40 48.65
N GLY A 232 45.85 30.48 48.72
CA GLY A 232 45.69 29.18 49.35
C GLY A 232 46.63 29.04 50.54
N VAL A 233 46.15 28.43 51.61
CA VAL A 233 46.96 28.01 52.75
C VAL A 233 46.74 26.52 52.97
N VAL A 234 47.81 25.73 52.82
CA VAL A 234 47.76 24.29 53.06
C VAL A 234 47.90 24.03 54.56
N ALA A 235 46.94 23.33 55.13
CA ALA A 235 46.92 22.86 56.51
C ALA A 235 46.77 21.33 56.49
N ALA A 236 47.90 20.63 56.64
CA ALA A 236 47.99 19.17 56.46
C ALA A 236 47.39 18.74 55.10
N GLU A 237 46.31 17.97 55.10
CA GLU A 237 45.64 17.45 53.90
C GLU A 237 44.62 18.43 53.28
N VAL A 238 44.41 19.59 53.89
CA VAL A 238 43.37 20.55 53.48
C VAL A 238 43.98 21.80 52.88
N LEU A 239 43.44 22.28 51.76
CA LEU A 239 43.74 23.59 51.18
C LEU A 239 42.64 24.59 51.57
N HIS A 240 42.98 25.58 52.39
CA HIS A 240 42.08 26.70 52.69
C HIS A 240 42.23 27.79 51.63
N ILE A 241 41.13 28.13 50.96
CA ILE A 241 41.10 29.23 49.98
C ILE A 241 40.61 30.50 50.68
N VAL A 242 41.38 31.57 50.57
CA VAL A 242 41.10 32.87 51.20
C VAL A 242 41.01 33.95 50.12
N LYS A 243 39.96 34.77 50.18
CA LYS A 243 39.77 35.92 49.28
C LYS A 243 40.49 37.15 49.82
N CYS A 244 41.35 37.75 48.99
CA CYS A 244 42.05 38.99 49.31
C CYS A 244 41.17 40.21 49.04
N THR A 245 41.37 41.27 49.82
CA THR A 245 40.76 42.58 49.57
C THR A 245 41.46 43.27 48.41
N ARG A 246 40.67 43.79 47.46
CA ARG A 246 41.20 44.53 46.31
C ARG A 246 41.65 45.93 46.76
N VAL A 247 42.86 46.32 46.35
CA VAL A 247 43.44 47.63 46.63
C VAL A 247 44.11 48.19 45.37
N GLU A 248 44.22 49.51 45.28
CA GLU A 248 44.96 50.19 44.21
C GLU A 248 46.39 50.49 44.65
N VAL A 249 47.34 50.28 43.75
CA VAL A 249 48.78 50.45 44.00
C VAL A 249 49.44 51.18 42.84
N HIS A 250 50.54 51.87 43.13
CA HIS A 250 51.32 52.58 42.12
C HIS A 250 52.61 51.82 41.84
N ILE A 251 53.01 51.72 40.57
CA ILE A 251 54.25 51.06 40.20
C ILE A 251 55.43 51.93 40.64
N ARG A 252 56.38 51.31 41.32
CA ARG A 252 57.57 51.95 41.85
C ARG A 252 58.76 51.67 40.93
N LYS A 253 59.56 52.69 40.65
CA LYS A 253 60.87 52.51 40.01
C LYS A 253 61.89 52.02 41.02
N THR A 254 62.70 51.06 40.61
CA THR A 254 63.83 50.52 41.36
C THR A 254 65.08 50.53 40.49
N ASN A 255 66.27 50.44 41.11
CA ASN A 255 67.53 50.28 40.37
C ASN A 255 67.88 48.79 40.16
N GLU A 256 67.17 47.91 40.85
CA GLU A 256 67.37 46.46 40.83
C GLU A 256 66.15 45.78 40.20
N CYS A 257 66.35 44.58 39.65
CA CYS A 257 65.29 43.77 39.08
C CYS A 257 64.75 42.77 40.10
N TYR A 258 63.44 42.57 40.06
CA TYR A 258 62.72 41.63 40.93
C TYR A 258 61.83 40.72 40.09
N GLU A 259 61.61 39.49 40.57
CA GLU A 259 60.66 38.55 39.96
C GLU A 259 59.21 39.04 40.14
N GLN A 260 58.92 39.74 41.24
CA GLN A 260 57.65 40.42 41.51
C GLN A 260 57.72 41.88 41.09
N LEU A 261 56.58 42.48 40.74
CA LEU A 261 56.52 43.87 40.31
C LEU A 261 56.61 44.82 41.52
N PRO A 262 57.61 45.72 41.62
CA PRO A 262 57.71 46.65 42.74
C PRO A 262 56.59 47.69 42.71
N VAL A 263 55.88 47.85 43.83
CA VAL A 263 54.74 48.77 43.95
C VAL A 263 54.76 49.55 45.27
N SER A 264 54.02 50.65 45.33
CA SER A 264 53.72 51.37 46.57
C SER A 264 52.22 51.31 46.86
N TYR A 265 51.91 51.02 48.13
CA TYR A 265 50.56 51.05 48.68
C TYR A 265 50.53 52.03 49.85
N GLY A 266 49.91 53.20 49.66
CA GLY A 266 50.05 54.32 50.59
C GLY A 266 51.52 54.73 50.72
N ASN A 267 52.08 54.61 51.93
CA ASN A 267 53.49 54.89 52.23
C ASN A 267 54.35 53.62 52.35
N GLU A 268 53.78 52.44 52.17
CA GLU A 268 54.51 51.17 52.25
C GLU A 268 55.03 50.75 50.88
N THR A 269 56.27 50.26 50.85
CA THR A 269 56.87 49.66 49.66
C THR A 269 56.63 48.16 49.68
N LEU A 270 55.87 47.67 48.70
CA LEU A 270 55.51 46.27 48.58
C LEU A 270 55.86 45.74 47.18
N PHE A 271 55.56 44.47 46.95
CA PHE A 271 55.72 43.83 45.65
C PHE A 271 54.42 43.13 45.26
N LEU A 272 54.07 43.21 43.99
CA LEU A 272 52.91 42.54 43.43
C LEU A 272 53.34 41.22 42.79
N SER A 273 52.83 40.11 43.33
CA SER A 273 53.12 38.78 42.83
C SER A 273 52.62 38.61 41.39
N PRO A 274 53.44 38.05 40.47
CA PRO A 274 52.99 37.75 39.12
C PRO A 274 51.84 36.75 39.19
N ARG A 275 50.95 36.77 38.17
CA ARG A 275 49.84 35.81 38.00
C ARG A 275 48.70 35.89 39.05
N THR A 276 48.99 35.97 40.34
CA THR A 276 47.99 36.01 41.43
C THR A 276 47.55 37.42 41.83
N ARG A 277 48.38 38.44 41.55
CA ARG A 277 48.18 39.86 41.95
C ARG A 277 48.07 40.09 43.45
N ILE A 278 48.69 39.23 44.26
CA ILE A 278 48.73 39.40 45.71
C ILE A 278 49.93 40.27 46.09
N LEU A 279 49.72 41.22 47.00
CA LEU A 279 50.80 42.04 47.55
C LEU A 279 51.61 41.22 48.57
N VAL A 280 52.94 41.28 48.45
CA VAL A 280 53.90 40.65 49.34
C VAL A 280 54.92 41.68 49.82
N GLY A 281 55.40 41.51 51.05
CA GLY A 281 56.34 42.48 51.65
C GLY A 281 57.74 42.44 51.01
N ASN A 282 58.19 41.25 50.58
CA ASN A 282 59.53 41.04 50.06
C ASN A 282 59.48 40.51 48.62
N GLY A 283 60.30 41.10 47.75
CA GLY A 283 60.52 40.64 46.39
C GLY A 283 61.79 39.82 46.28
N LYS A 284 61.79 38.81 45.41
CA LYS A 284 62.99 38.06 45.05
C LYS A 284 63.77 38.85 44.01
N GLN A 285 64.95 39.32 44.42
CA GLN A 285 65.87 40.00 43.52
C GLN A 285 66.41 39.03 42.47
N ILE A 286 66.44 39.47 41.21
CA ILE A 286 66.95 38.71 40.06
C ILE A 286 67.96 39.56 39.29
N THR A 287 68.80 38.89 38.50
CA THR A 287 69.70 39.57 37.57
C THR A 287 68.88 40.27 36.48
N CYS A 288 69.21 41.53 36.18
CA CYS A 288 68.59 42.29 35.10
C CYS A 288 69.03 41.77 33.72
N GLU A 289 68.44 40.68 33.27
CA GLU A 289 68.77 40.05 31.99
C GLU A 289 67.76 40.38 30.90
N GLY A 290 68.21 41.00 29.81
CA GLY A 290 67.35 41.45 28.72
C GLY A 290 66.75 40.34 27.85
N ARG A 291 67.31 39.12 27.89
CA ARG A 291 66.84 37.97 27.08
C ARG A 291 65.66 37.24 27.72
N MET A 292 65.58 37.23 29.04
CA MET A 292 64.53 36.55 29.81
C MET A 292 63.97 37.50 30.89
N PRO A 293 63.41 38.66 30.51
CA PRO A 293 62.91 39.61 31.49
C PRO A 293 61.63 39.09 32.14
N SER A 294 61.37 39.53 33.38
CA SER A 294 60.08 39.28 34.02
C SER A 294 58.99 40.09 33.32
N MET A 295 57.94 39.41 32.86
CA MET A 295 56.85 40.01 32.10
C MET A 295 55.54 40.01 32.88
N PHE A 296 54.82 41.13 32.81
CA PHE A 296 53.57 41.36 33.51
C PHE A 296 52.53 41.87 32.53
N LYS A 297 51.33 41.29 32.59
CA LYS A 297 50.16 41.88 31.92
C LYS A 297 49.66 43.04 32.80
N ILE A 298 49.43 44.23 32.27
CA ILE A 298 48.82 45.34 33.02
C ILE A 298 47.72 45.92 32.12
N GLY A 299 46.48 45.86 32.61
CA GLY A 299 45.31 46.03 31.74
C GLY A 299 45.31 44.96 30.63
N GLU A 300 45.34 45.41 29.37
CA GLU A 300 45.38 44.54 28.21
C GLU A 300 46.78 44.35 27.60
N GLN A 301 47.75 45.17 28.01
CA GLN A 301 49.09 45.19 27.43
C GLN A 301 50.10 44.41 28.27
N TRP A 302 51.17 43.97 27.62
CA TRP A 302 52.29 43.29 28.27
C TRP A 302 53.46 44.23 28.43
N TYR A 303 54.05 44.18 29.62
CA TYR A 303 55.22 44.96 29.97
C TYR A 303 56.32 44.04 30.50
N ARG A 304 57.57 44.37 30.21
CA ARG A 304 58.75 43.74 30.79
C ARG A 304 59.38 44.67 31.82
N SER A 305 59.85 44.11 32.92
CA SER A 305 60.53 44.83 33.98
C SER A 305 62.05 44.67 33.85
N LEU A 306 62.72 45.74 33.43
CA LEU A 306 64.17 45.84 33.26
C LEU A 306 64.64 47.19 33.79
N PRO A 307 65.10 47.24 35.05
CA PRO A 307 64.51 48.01 36.17
C PRO A 307 63.39 49.04 35.89
N ASP A 308 63.38 49.67 34.72
CA ASP A 308 62.25 50.37 34.15
C ASP A 308 61.21 49.42 33.56
N ILE A 309 59.96 49.89 33.48
CA ILE A 309 58.85 49.20 32.83
C ILE A 309 58.82 49.60 31.36
N ILE A 310 58.91 48.60 30.47
CA ILE A 310 58.98 48.79 29.01
C ILE A 310 57.92 47.91 28.37
N ASP A 311 57.33 48.33 27.27
CA ASP A 311 56.41 47.50 26.49
C ASP A 311 57.08 46.19 26.04
N ALA A 312 56.27 45.13 26.02
CA ALA A 312 56.68 43.80 25.59
C ALA A 312 55.62 43.17 24.67
N PRO A 313 56.04 42.35 23.70
CA PRO A 313 55.09 41.59 22.88
C PRO A 313 54.34 40.57 23.74
N GLN A 314 53.11 40.24 23.34
CA GLN A 314 52.32 39.22 23.99
C GLN A 314 52.98 37.82 23.84
N PRO A 315 53.02 37.00 24.91
CA PRO A 315 53.50 35.62 24.83
C PRO A 315 52.60 34.71 23.99
N GLU A 316 53.19 33.67 23.39
CA GLU A 316 52.45 32.62 22.69
C GLU A 316 51.53 31.85 23.66
N ILE A 317 50.28 31.64 23.25
CA ILE A 317 49.28 30.91 24.03
C ILE A 317 49.36 29.43 23.66
N LEU A 318 49.70 28.58 24.63
CA LEU A 318 49.66 27.14 24.45
C LEU A 318 48.21 26.65 24.33
N ALA A 319 47.93 25.88 23.28
CA ALA A 319 46.65 25.21 23.07
C ALA A 319 46.82 23.68 23.12
N PRO A 320 45.78 22.93 23.54
CA PRO A 320 45.80 21.47 23.47
C PRO A 320 46.04 20.98 22.04
N ARG A 321 46.93 19.98 21.87
CA ARG A 321 47.34 19.49 20.54
C ARG A 321 46.35 18.52 19.90
N GLU A 322 45.48 17.88 20.68
CA GLU A 322 44.56 16.86 20.17
C GLU A 322 43.12 17.18 20.55
N MET A 323 42.27 17.25 19.53
CA MET A 323 40.81 17.27 19.70
C MET A 323 40.28 15.84 19.56
N PRO A 324 39.31 15.42 20.39
CA PRO A 324 38.70 14.11 20.25
C PRO A 324 38.05 14.00 18.86
N LYS A 325 38.39 12.94 18.12
CA LYS A 325 37.86 12.66 16.78
C LYS A 325 36.67 11.72 16.91
N TRP A 326 35.46 12.25 16.76
CA TRP A 326 34.28 11.42 16.49
C TRP A 326 34.07 11.33 14.97
N LYS A 327 33.68 10.15 14.48
CA LYS A 327 33.37 9.93 13.06
C LYS A 327 31.94 9.42 12.95
N TYR A 328 31.12 10.13 12.18
CA TYR A 328 29.79 9.68 11.82
C TYR A 328 29.86 8.39 10.99
N VAL A 329 29.04 7.41 11.36
CA VAL A 329 28.82 6.19 10.58
C VAL A 329 27.54 6.37 9.78
N SER A 330 27.64 6.44 8.46
CA SER A 330 26.48 6.52 7.58
C SER A 330 25.85 5.14 7.37
N PRO A 331 24.51 5.04 7.31
CA PRO A 331 23.84 3.80 6.94
C PRO A 331 23.94 3.58 5.42
N GLU A 332 24.91 2.77 4.98
CA GLU A 332 25.18 2.52 3.55
C GLU A 332 24.01 1.84 2.82
N SER A 333 23.30 0.97 3.55
CA SER A 333 22.18 0.17 3.05
C SER A 333 20.92 1.00 2.72
N LEU A 334 20.74 2.19 3.31
CA LEU A 334 19.50 2.97 3.24
C LEU A 334 19.18 3.48 1.82
N ALA A 335 20.21 3.75 1.03
CA ALA A 335 20.06 4.24 -0.33
C ALA A 335 19.40 3.19 -1.25
N ILE A 336 19.61 1.90 -0.95
CA ILE A 336 19.22 0.78 -1.80
C ILE A 336 18.07 0.00 -1.14
N GLY A 337 18.24 -0.37 0.13
CA GLY A 337 17.29 -1.16 0.90
C GLY A 337 16.14 -0.35 1.48
N GLY A 338 15.04 -1.03 1.79
CA GLY A 338 13.86 -0.48 2.48
C GLY A 338 12.99 -1.60 3.05
N ILE A 339 11.72 -1.34 3.37
CA ILE A 339 10.83 -2.43 3.82
C ILE A 339 10.47 -3.41 2.70
N TYR A 340 10.52 -2.96 1.44
CA TYR A 340 10.33 -3.80 0.25
C TYR A 340 11.63 -3.92 -0.53
N SER A 341 11.83 -5.06 -1.19
CA SER A 341 12.97 -5.26 -2.06
C SER A 341 12.93 -4.34 -3.28
N GLU A 342 14.07 -4.16 -3.94
CA GLU A 342 14.14 -3.42 -5.21
C GLU A 342 13.27 -4.08 -6.31
N ARG A 343 13.15 -5.42 -6.28
CA ARG A 343 12.31 -6.17 -7.21
C ARG A 343 10.83 -5.85 -6.99
N ASP A 344 10.40 -5.74 -5.74
CA ASP A 344 9.02 -5.43 -5.39
C ASP A 344 8.65 -4.00 -5.78
N THR A 345 9.52 -3.02 -5.49
CA THR A 345 9.27 -1.62 -5.89
C THR A 345 9.24 -1.46 -7.41
N ARG A 346 10.07 -2.20 -8.17
CA ARG A 346 9.98 -2.27 -9.63
C ARG A 346 8.64 -2.86 -10.10
N LYS A 347 8.15 -3.95 -9.50
CA LYS A 347 6.82 -4.52 -9.82
C LYS A 347 5.69 -3.49 -9.63
N LEU A 348 5.75 -2.70 -8.54
CA LEU A 348 4.77 -1.62 -8.32
C LEU A 348 4.89 -0.52 -9.39
N ARG A 349 6.11 -0.11 -9.71
CA ARG A 349 6.36 0.88 -10.78
C ARG A 349 5.78 0.42 -12.11
N ASP A 350 6.06 -0.82 -12.51
CA ASP A 350 5.56 -1.39 -13.77
C ASP A 350 4.03 -1.42 -13.78
N LEU A 351 3.38 -1.78 -12.66
CA LEU A 351 1.92 -1.76 -12.54
C LEU A 351 1.33 -0.34 -12.69
N ILE A 352 1.99 0.68 -12.14
CA ILE A 352 1.56 2.09 -12.22
C ILE A 352 1.79 2.65 -13.63
N VAL A 353 2.93 2.32 -14.24
CA VAL A 353 3.33 2.82 -15.57
C VAL A 353 2.54 2.16 -16.69
N PHE A 354 2.16 0.88 -16.53
CA PHE A 354 1.49 0.12 -17.59
C PHE A 354 0.20 0.80 -18.14
N PRO A 355 -0.75 1.29 -17.33
CA PRO A 355 -1.90 2.04 -17.83
C PRO A 355 -1.54 3.33 -18.57
N LEU A 356 -0.46 4.00 -18.16
CA LEU A 356 0.03 5.24 -18.79
C LEU A 356 0.64 4.95 -20.17
N GLU A 357 1.37 3.85 -20.30
CA GLU A 357 2.02 3.46 -21.55
C GLU A 357 1.06 2.75 -22.52
N LYS A 358 -0.03 2.16 -22.03
CA LYS A 358 -0.99 1.39 -22.85
C LYS A 358 -1.40 2.11 -24.14
N GLY A 359 -1.70 3.41 -24.08
CA GLY A 359 -2.07 4.19 -25.25
C GLY A 359 -0.93 4.36 -26.27
N ALA A 360 0.29 4.59 -25.77
CA ALA A 360 1.48 4.71 -26.61
C ALA A 360 1.87 3.35 -27.24
N VAL A 361 1.81 2.27 -26.46
CA VAL A 361 2.04 0.89 -26.93
C VAL A 361 1.01 0.51 -28.00
N LEU A 362 -0.28 0.78 -27.75
CA LEU A 362 -1.34 0.50 -28.72
C LEU A 362 -1.17 1.30 -30.02
N ASN A 363 -0.82 2.58 -29.92
CA ASN A 363 -0.52 3.40 -31.09
C ASN A 363 0.70 2.88 -31.87
N LYS A 364 1.76 2.42 -31.19
CA LYS A 364 2.91 1.79 -31.85
C LYS A 364 2.52 0.50 -32.57
N ILE A 365 1.67 -0.34 -31.97
CA ILE A 365 1.14 -1.56 -32.60
C ILE A 365 0.28 -1.22 -33.82
N LEU A 366 -0.62 -0.24 -33.71
CA LEU A 366 -1.47 0.21 -34.82
C LEU A 366 -0.64 0.77 -35.97
N ARG A 367 0.35 1.61 -35.68
CA ARG A 367 1.29 2.13 -36.70
C ARG A 367 2.02 1.00 -37.42
N GLY A 368 2.54 0.02 -36.68
CA GLY A 368 3.16 -1.18 -37.24
C GLY A 368 2.21 -2.01 -38.10
N ALA A 369 0.96 -2.22 -37.65
CA ALA A 369 -0.07 -2.94 -38.40
C ALA A 369 -0.51 -2.20 -39.68
N THR A 370 -0.46 -0.87 -39.68
CA THR A 370 -0.73 -0.04 -40.87
C THR A 370 0.47 0.12 -41.80
N GLY A 371 1.60 -0.53 -41.53
CA GLY A 371 2.80 -0.49 -42.36
C GLY A 371 3.64 0.79 -42.20
N GLN A 372 3.37 1.62 -41.19
CA GLN A 372 4.25 2.74 -40.86
C GLN A 372 5.51 2.25 -40.15
N GLN A 373 6.66 2.87 -40.48
CA GLN A 373 7.93 2.60 -39.81
C GLN A 373 7.82 2.92 -38.32
N VAL A 374 8.06 1.93 -37.46
CA VAL A 374 8.04 2.09 -35.99
C VAL A 374 9.48 2.03 -35.50
N ASN A 375 9.93 3.07 -34.78
CA ASN A 375 11.21 3.03 -34.08
C ASN A 375 11.08 2.02 -32.91
N THR A 376 11.84 0.93 -32.97
CA THR A 376 11.76 -0.24 -32.08
C THR A 376 12.53 -0.07 -30.77
N ASP A 377 12.76 1.16 -30.32
CA ASP A 377 13.38 1.38 -29.01
C ASP A 377 12.39 0.95 -27.90
N GLY A 378 12.71 -0.18 -27.27
CA GLY A 378 12.11 -0.67 -26.02
C GLY A 378 10.91 -1.62 -26.12
N ILE A 379 10.32 -1.85 -27.31
CA ILE A 379 9.18 -2.77 -27.46
C ILE A 379 9.41 -3.66 -28.68
N SER A 380 9.85 -4.91 -28.45
CA SER A 380 9.96 -5.94 -29.46
C SER A 380 8.60 -6.66 -29.62
N ILE A 381 7.91 -6.38 -30.73
CA ILE A 381 6.66 -7.08 -31.12
C ILE A 381 7.01 -8.43 -31.81
N SER A 382 8.28 -8.66 -32.11
CA SER A 382 8.80 -9.88 -32.75
C SER A 382 8.50 -11.21 -32.03
N PRO A 383 8.35 -11.30 -30.69
CA PRO A 383 7.95 -12.56 -30.04
C PRO A 383 6.48 -12.92 -30.30
N PHE A 384 5.60 -11.92 -30.44
CA PHE A 384 4.15 -12.12 -30.66
C PHE A 384 3.80 -12.39 -32.11
N LEU A 385 4.62 -11.91 -33.05
CA LEU A 385 4.49 -12.12 -34.49
C LEU A 385 5.62 -13.02 -35.02
N ASN A 386 6.00 -14.04 -34.24
CA ASN A 386 7.03 -14.97 -34.65
C ASN A 386 6.46 -15.90 -35.73
N GLU A 387 7.23 -16.16 -36.78
CA GLU A 387 6.86 -16.98 -37.94
C GLU A 387 6.37 -18.38 -37.51
N LYS A 388 6.93 -18.92 -36.43
CA LYS A 388 6.50 -20.20 -35.84
C LYS A 388 5.07 -20.17 -35.31
N ILE A 389 4.66 -19.11 -34.60
CA ILE A 389 3.30 -18.97 -34.04
C ILE A 389 2.29 -18.77 -35.16
N LEU A 390 2.63 -17.97 -36.18
CA LEU A 390 1.79 -17.76 -37.35
C LEU A 390 1.59 -19.05 -38.14
N HIS A 391 2.64 -19.85 -38.32
CA HIS A 391 2.56 -21.15 -39.00
C HIS A 391 1.72 -22.16 -38.19
N GLU A 392 1.86 -22.18 -36.87
CA GLU A 392 1.12 -23.09 -35.98
C GLU A 392 -0.38 -22.73 -35.89
N ILE A 393 -0.72 -21.44 -35.89
CA ILE A 393 -2.11 -20.97 -35.97
C ILE A 393 -2.70 -21.28 -37.36
N ALA A 394 -1.94 -21.05 -38.43
CA ALA A 394 -2.40 -21.33 -39.79
C ALA A 394 -2.71 -22.81 -39.98
N GLU A 395 -1.82 -23.71 -39.58
CA GLU A 395 -1.97 -25.16 -39.80
C GLU A 395 -3.07 -25.78 -38.92
N SER A 396 -3.14 -25.38 -37.64
CA SER A 396 -4.12 -25.93 -36.68
C SER A 396 -5.54 -25.42 -36.90
N THR A 397 -5.71 -24.24 -37.48
CA THR A 397 -7.02 -23.64 -37.77
C THR A 397 -7.51 -24.03 -39.17
N TRP A 398 -6.61 -24.09 -40.16
CA TRP A 398 -6.94 -24.47 -41.54
C TRP A 398 -7.42 -25.91 -41.67
N SER A 399 -6.80 -26.84 -40.93
CA SER A 399 -7.20 -28.26 -40.91
C SER A 399 -8.60 -28.47 -40.32
N LYS A 400 -8.99 -27.70 -39.30
CA LYS A 400 -10.32 -27.78 -38.68
C LYS A 400 -11.41 -27.15 -39.55
N ILE A 401 -11.13 -26.02 -40.19
CA ILE A 401 -12.08 -25.34 -41.07
C ILE A 401 -12.30 -26.15 -42.36
N SER A 402 -11.23 -26.67 -42.97
CA SER A 402 -11.32 -27.48 -44.19
C SER A 402 -12.06 -28.81 -43.98
N ALA A 403 -11.92 -29.44 -42.80
CA ALA A 403 -12.66 -30.66 -42.47
C ALA A 403 -14.18 -30.45 -42.45
N GLY A 404 -14.65 -29.28 -41.99
CA GLY A 404 -16.08 -28.91 -42.03
C GLY A 404 -16.58 -28.70 -43.48
N PHE A 405 -15.78 -28.02 -44.31
CA PHE A 405 -16.11 -27.78 -45.71
C PHE A 405 -16.18 -29.06 -46.56
N ILE A 406 -15.27 -30.02 -46.33
CA ILE A 406 -15.27 -31.31 -47.07
C ILE A 406 -16.51 -32.14 -46.72
N LYS A 407 -16.95 -32.15 -45.45
CA LYS A 407 -18.18 -32.84 -45.05
C LYS A 407 -19.43 -32.20 -45.64
N PHE A 408 -19.48 -30.88 -45.73
CA PHE A 408 -20.59 -30.18 -46.40
C PHE A 408 -20.61 -30.49 -47.90
N GLY A 409 -19.45 -30.54 -48.55
CA GLY A 409 -19.29 -30.92 -49.94
C GLY A 409 -19.82 -32.32 -50.27
N SER A 410 -19.47 -33.34 -49.48
CA SER A 410 -19.91 -34.72 -49.78
C SER A 410 -21.41 -34.93 -49.57
N VAL A 411 -22.00 -34.32 -48.54
CA VAL A 411 -23.45 -34.41 -48.26
C VAL A 411 -24.25 -33.72 -49.36
N SER A 412 -23.81 -32.53 -49.81
CA SER A 412 -24.47 -31.80 -50.90
C SER A 412 -24.42 -32.57 -52.23
N ALA A 413 -23.30 -33.22 -52.55
CA ALA A 413 -23.17 -34.06 -53.73
C ALA A 413 -24.11 -35.29 -53.71
N GLY A 414 -24.29 -35.91 -52.54
CA GLY A 414 -25.22 -37.04 -52.37
C GLY A 414 -26.68 -36.66 -52.62
N ILE A 415 -27.11 -35.50 -52.10
CA ILE A 415 -28.48 -34.99 -52.28
C ILE A 415 -28.73 -34.64 -53.76
N ILE A 416 -27.77 -33.98 -54.42
CA ILE A 416 -27.86 -33.67 -55.86
C ILE A 416 -27.90 -34.95 -56.70
N GLY A 417 -27.13 -35.97 -56.33
CA GLY A 417 -27.15 -37.28 -57.00
C GLY A 417 -28.52 -37.97 -56.94
N ILE A 418 -29.14 -38.00 -55.76
CA ILE A 418 -30.49 -38.56 -55.58
C ILE A 418 -31.52 -37.78 -56.41
N PHE A 419 -31.44 -36.44 -56.40
CA PHE A 419 -32.33 -35.60 -57.21
C PHE A 419 -32.20 -35.88 -58.72
N MET A 420 -30.97 -36.09 -59.22
CA MET A 420 -30.73 -36.46 -60.62
C MET A 420 -31.33 -37.81 -60.99
N VAL A 421 -31.26 -38.81 -60.09
CA VAL A 421 -31.88 -40.13 -60.31
C VAL A 421 -33.40 -40.01 -60.41
N PHE A 422 -34.04 -39.27 -59.51
CA PHE A 422 -35.48 -39.00 -59.61
C PHE A 422 -35.86 -38.31 -60.92
N ARG A 423 -35.04 -37.34 -61.36
CA ARG A 423 -35.27 -36.64 -62.63
C ARG A 423 -35.12 -37.56 -63.85
N LEU A 424 -34.19 -38.51 -63.80
CA LEU A 424 -34.00 -39.53 -64.84
C LEU A 424 -35.20 -40.48 -64.91
N ILE A 425 -35.72 -40.94 -63.76
CA ILE A 425 -36.91 -41.80 -63.70
C ILE A 425 -38.12 -41.07 -64.30
N LYS A 426 -38.34 -39.80 -63.91
CA LYS A 426 -39.43 -38.99 -64.48
C LYS A 426 -39.33 -38.92 -66.02
N LEU A 427 -38.13 -38.66 -66.55
CA LEU A 427 -37.91 -38.55 -67.99
C LEU A 427 -38.24 -39.86 -68.73
N LEU A 428 -37.89 -41.01 -68.17
CA LEU A 428 -38.21 -42.31 -68.76
C LEU A 428 -39.72 -42.55 -68.80
N VAL A 429 -40.44 -42.20 -67.74
CA VAL A 429 -41.90 -42.34 -67.67
C VAL A 429 -42.59 -41.41 -68.67
N ASP A 430 -42.20 -40.14 -68.72
CA ASP A 430 -42.76 -39.17 -69.67
C ASP A 430 -42.51 -39.62 -71.13
N THR A 431 -41.29 -40.10 -71.43
CA THR A 431 -40.95 -40.62 -72.77
C THR A 431 -41.80 -41.84 -73.14
N ALA A 432 -42.07 -42.75 -72.18
CA ALA A 432 -42.91 -43.93 -72.42
C ALA A 432 -44.36 -43.52 -72.73
N ILE A 433 -44.94 -42.60 -71.95
CA ILE A 433 -46.31 -42.10 -72.16
C ILE A 433 -46.41 -41.39 -73.52
N HIS A 434 -45.45 -40.53 -73.84
CA HIS A 434 -45.40 -39.82 -75.11
C HIS A 434 -45.21 -40.75 -76.31
N SER A 435 -44.40 -41.80 -76.17
CA SER A 435 -44.22 -42.80 -77.21
C SER A 435 -45.50 -43.59 -77.49
N TYR A 436 -46.27 -43.90 -76.44
CA TYR A 436 -47.58 -44.56 -76.57
C TYR A 436 -48.60 -43.66 -77.29
N ALA A 437 -48.70 -42.39 -76.87
CA ALA A 437 -49.63 -41.43 -77.46
C ALA A 437 -49.32 -41.13 -78.94
N LEU A 438 -48.03 -41.02 -79.32
CA LEU A 438 -47.65 -40.85 -80.72
C LEU A 438 -47.85 -42.11 -81.56
N TYR A 439 -47.64 -43.29 -80.98
CA TYR A 439 -47.84 -44.56 -81.68
C TYR A 439 -49.30 -44.76 -82.09
N GLU A 440 -50.25 -44.37 -81.23
CA GLU A 440 -51.69 -44.45 -81.50
C GLU A 440 -52.13 -43.50 -82.64
N LEU A 441 -51.49 -42.33 -82.76
CA LEU A 441 -51.86 -41.30 -83.76
C LEU A 441 -51.17 -41.46 -85.12
N TYR A 442 -49.94 -41.98 -85.17
CA TYR A 442 -49.12 -41.96 -86.39
C TYR A 442 -48.58 -43.33 -86.83
N GLY A 443 -48.74 -44.39 -86.02
CA GLY A 443 -48.15 -45.70 -86.27
C GLY A 443 -46.62 -45.70 -86.22
N PHE A 444 -45.99 -46.76 -86.73
CA PHE A 444 -44.53 -46.95 -86.68
C PHE A 444 -43.82 -46.01 -87.67
N SER A 445 -43.42 -44.82 -87.22
CA SER A 445 -42.81 -43.77 -88.03
C SER A 445 -41.64 -43.07 -87.30
N ILE A 446 -40.76 -42.41 -88.06
CA ILE A 446 -39.59 -41.64 -87.56
C ILE A 446 -40.01 -40.52 -86.58
N LEU A 447 -41.28 -40.10 -86.60
CA LEU A 447 -41.82 -39.09 -85.69
C LEU A 447 -41.83 -39.53 -84.20
N LEU A 448 -41.64 -40.81 -83.88
CA LEU A 448 -41.52 -41.30 -82.50
C LEU A 448 -40.31 -40.72 -81.74
N LEU A 449 -39.27 -40.26 -82.46
CA LEU A 449 -38.13 -39.57 -81.82
C LEU A 449 -38.51 -38.26 -81.15
N GLY A 450 -39.67 -37.67 -81.50
CA GLY A 450 -40.24 -36.48 -80.86
C GLY A 450 -40.76 -36.72 -79.44
N ALA A 451 -40.83 -37.96 -78.96
CA ALA A 451 -41.30 -38.31 -77.60
C ALA A 451 -40.30 -37.93 -76.48
N ILE A 452 -39.03 -37.71 -76.83
CA ILE A 452 -37.97 -37.33 -75.87
C ILE A 452 -38.18 -35.88 -75.37
N TRP A 453 -38.88 -35.05 -76.14
CA TRP A 453 -39.07 -33.64 -75.84
C TRP A 453 -40.55 -33.30 -75.73
N ASP A 454 -40.99 -33.04 -74.50
CA ASP A 454 -42.39 -32.74 -74.15
C ASP A 454 -43.03 -31.67 -75.06
N SER A 455 -42.27 -30.59 -75.35
CA SER A 455 -42.71 -29.52 -76.24
C SER A 455 -42.94 -29.96 -77.69
N VAL A 456 -42.14 -30.92 -78.19
CA VAL A 456 -42.27 -31.46 -79.55
C VAL A 456 -43.43 -32.46 -79.61
N THR A 457 -43.60 -33.25 -78.55
CA THR A 457 -44.70 -34.21 -78.43
C THR A 457 -46.07 -33.52 -78.47
N HIS A 458 -46.23 -32.42 -77.71
CA HIS A 458 -47.46 -31.62 -77.72
C HIS A 458 -47.75 -30.98 -79.09
N LEU A 459 -46.72 -30.51 -79.80
CA LEU A 459 -46.86 -29.95 -81.15
C LEU A 459 -47.31 -31.02 -82.15
N LEU A 460 -46.73 -32.23 -82.07
CA LEU A 460 -47.07 -33.35 -82.96
C LEU A 460 -48.47 -33.89 -82.69
N MET A 461 -48.89 -33.98 -81.43
CA MET A 461 -50.28 -34.33 -81.10
C MET A 461 -51.28 -33.31 -81.67
N HIS A 462 -51.00 -32.00 -81.56
CA HIS A 462 -51.88 -30.96 -82.11
C HIS A 462 -51.98 -31.03 -83.65
N LEU A 463 -50.86 -31.26 -84.34
CA LEU A 463 -50.85 -31.45 -85.80
C LEU A 463 -51.56 -32.73 -86.24
N GLY A 464 -51.45 -33.81 -85.46
CA GLY A 464 -52.13 -35.09 -85.71
C GLY A 464 -53.64 -34.96 -85.59
N HIS A 465 -54.09 -34.29 -84.53
CA HIS A 465 -55.50 -34.06 -84.28
C HIS A 465 -56.13 -33.11 -85.31
N GLN A 466 -55.38 -32.09 -85.78
CA GLN A 466 -55.82 -31.24 -86.90
C GLN A 466 -55.94 -32.01 -88.22
N ARG A 467 -55.10 -33.02 -88.47
CA ARG A 467 -55.15 -33.85 -89.68
C ARG A 467 -56.40 -34.75 -89.68
N GLN A 468 -56.71 -35.36 -88.54
CA GLN A 468 -57.93 -36.15 -88.31
C GLN A 468 -59.19 -35.28 -88.43
N HIS A 469 -59.19 -34.06 -87.89
CA HIS A 469 -60.29 -33.09 -88.06
C HIS A 469 -60.44 -32.61 -89.51
N ARG A 470 -59.36 -32.57 -90.30
CA ARG A 470 -59.41 -32.25 -91.74
C ARG A 470 -59.99 -33.40 -92.56
N GLU A 471 -59.66 -34.65 -92.23
CA GLU A 471 -60.24 -35.85 -92.87
C GLU A 471 -61.73 -36.02 -92.53
N HIS A 472 -62.14 -35.75 -91.27
CA HIS A 472 -63.55 -35.71 -90.89
C HIS A 472 -64.34 -34.52 -91.47
N ARG A 473 -63.69 -33.39 -91.80
CA ARG A 473 -64.33 -32.26 -92.49
C ARG A 473 -64.47 -32.45 -94.00
N VAL A 474 -63.64 -33.27 -94.63
CA VAL A 474 -63.75 -33.61 -96.06
C VAL A 474 -64.83 -34.68 -96.31
N ALA A 475 -65.13 -35.54 -95.33
CA ALA A 475 -66.23 -36.52 -95.39
C ALA A 475 -67.62 -35.96 -95.04
N ARG A 476 -67.75 -34.68 -94.65
CA ARG A 476 -69.01 -34.07 -94.15
C ARG A 476 -69.54 -32.90 -95.00
N ASN A 477 -68.93 -32.63 -96.16
CA ASN A 477 -69.30 -31.52 -97.06
C ASN A 477 -69.99 -32.00 -98.36
N GLU A 478 -70.84 -33.03 -98.26
CA GLU A 478 -72.04 -33.18 -99.09
C GLU A 478 -73.25 -32.87 -98.18
N GLY A 479 -73.99 -31.79 -98.45
CA GLY A 479 -75.23 -31.48 -97.74
C GLY A 479 -75.35 -30.07 -97.14
N ASN A 480 -75.54 -29.10 -98.04
CA ASN A 480 -76.52 -28.00 -97.98
C ASN A 480 -76.64 -27.09 -96.72
N TYR A 481 -76.07 -25.88 -96.84
CA TYR A 481 -76.70 -24.54 -96.81
C TYR A 481 -77.61 -24.08 -95.63
N ASP A 482 -77.05 -23.13 -94.83
CA ASP A 482 -77.59 -21.79 -94.47
C ASP A 482 -78.56 -21.62 -93.25
N PRO A 483 -78.71 -20.41 -92.63
CA PRO A 483 -77.71 -19.72 -91.78
C PRO A 483 -78.32 -18.96 -90.55
N THR A 484 -77.44 -18.22 -89.87
CA THR A 484 -77.65 -16.98 -89.04
C THR A 484 -78.14 -17.09 -87.60
N ALA A 485 -77.25 -16.83 -86.62
CA ALA A 485 -77.17 -15.63 -85.73
C ALA A 485 -75.96 -15.78 -84.73
N PRO A 486 -75.54 -14.77 -83.91
CA PRO A 486 -74.16 -14.24 -83.88
C PRO A 486 -73.37 -14.40 -82.55
N ASN A 487 -72.11 -13.95 -82.61
CA ASN A 487 -71.03 -13.95 -81.60
C ASN A 487 -71.35 -13.38 -80.21
N GLU A 488 -70.83 -14.07 -79.19
CA GLU A 488 -70.74 -13.63 -77.80
C GLU A 488 -69.25 -13.68 -77.39
N GLN A 489 -68.59 -12.51 -77.40
CA GLN A 489 -67.17 -12.31 -77.05
C GLN A 489 -67.04 -11.31 -75.90
N GLU A 490 -67.80 -11.52 -74.82
CA GLU A 490 -67.81 -10.62 -73.67
C GLU A 490 -67.82 -11.37 -72.33
N GLU A 491 -66.83 -12.25 -72.10
CA GLU A 491 -66.66 -12.90 -70.78
C GLU A 491 -65.19 -13.23 -70.42
N LEU A 492 -64.22 -12.43 -70.88
CA LEU A 492 -62.80 -12.63 -70.54
C LEU A 492 -62.05 -11.38 -70.07
N GLU A 493 -62.75 -10.39 -69.51
CA GLU A 493 -62.11 -9.22 -68.86
C GLU A 493 -62.44 -9.07 -67.37
N LEU A 494 -63.19 -10.00 -66.76
CA LEU A 494 -63.58 -9.93 -65.35
C LEU A 494 -62.79 -10.85 -64.40
N MET A 495 -61.85 -11.67 -64.90
CA MET A 495 -61.03 -12.59 -64.09
C MET A 495 -59.55 -12.17 -63.96
N ARG A 496 -59.24 -10.88 -64.15
CA ARG A 496 -57.86 -10.33 -64.00
C ARG A 496 -57.70 -9.30 -62.88
N ARG A 497 -58.74 -9.08 -62.05
CA ARG A 497 -58.73 -8.07 -60.98
C ARG A 497 -58.80 -8.60 -59.53
N GLU A 498 -58.70 -9.91 -59.30
CA GLU A 498 -58.73 -10.48 -57.94
C GLU A 498 -57.42 -11.12 -57.44
N GLY A 499 -56.35 -11.08 -58.22
CA GLY A 499 -55.05 -11.71 -57.84
C GLY A 499 -54.04 -10.81 -57.13
N GLN A 500 -54.31 -9.52 -56.93
CA GLN A 500 -53.33 -8.54 -56.42
C GLN A 500 -53.72 -7.86 -55.10
N ARG A 501 -54.70 -8.42 -54.37
CA ARG A 501 -55.20 -7.84 -53.11
C ARG A 501 -54.85 -8.63 -51.83
N ASN A 502 -54.02 -9.66 -51.90
CA ASN A 502 -53.74 -10.53 -50.74
C ASN A 502 -52.27 -10.53 -50.23
N ASP A 503 -51.38 -9.72 -50.81
CA ASP A 503 -49.95 -9.69 -50.41
C ASP A 503 -49.53 -8.48 -49.54
N ILE A 504 -50.48 -7.64 -49.09
CA ILE A 504 -50.17 -6.42 -48.30
C ILE A 504 -50.62 -6.52 -46.83
N GLU A 505 -51.22 -7.63 -46.39
CA GLU A 505 -51.83 -7.73 -45.05
C GLU A 505 -51.21 -8.81 -44.13
N ALA A 506 -49.96 -9.22 -44.38
CA ALA A 506 -49.21 -10.17 -43.53
C ALA A 506 -47.94 -9.57 -42.87
N ALA A 507 -47.82 -8.23 -42.82
CA ALA A 507 -46.67 -7.53 -42.22
C ALA A 507 -47.02 -6.70 -40.96
N ARG A 508 -48.19 -6.93 -40.35
CA ARG A 508 -48.61 -6.28 -39.09
C ARG A 508 -49.31 -7.25 -38.15
N THR A 509 -48.54 -8.12 -37.49
CA THR A 509 -48.89 -8.68 -36.15
C THR A 509 -47.81 -9.67 -35.73
N THR A 510 -46.83 -9.22 -34.95
CA THR A 510 -46.16 -9.95 -33.84
C THR A 510 -44.90 -9.18 -33.41
N ARG A 511 -45.05 -8.19 -32.52
CA ARG A 511 -43.94 -7.67 -31.72
C ARG A 511 -44.45 -7.16 -30.37
N ARG A 512 -44.70 -8.10 -29.45
CA ARG A 512 -44.73 -7.86 -28.00
C ARG A 512 -44.22 -9.13 -27.33
N GLU A 513 -43.02 -9.05 -26.78
CA GLU A 513 -42.69 -9.39 -25.38
C GLU A 513 -41.16 -9.37 -25.21
N ALA A 514 -40.71 -8.64 -24.19
CA ALA A 514 -39.33 -8.59 -23.74
C ALA A 514 -39.30 -9.11 -22.29
N PRO A 515 -38.27 -9.87 -21.87
CA PRO A 515 -37.95 -10.06 -20.46
C PRO A 515 -36.88 -9.05 -19.96
N PRO A 516 -36.73 -8.88 -18.63
CA PRO A 516 -36.18 -7.66 -18.03
C PRO A 516 -34.66 -7.69 -17.80
N ILE A 517 -34.05 -6.51 -17.74
CA ILE A 517 -32.65 -6.27 -17.31
C ILE A 517 -32.69 -5.39 -16.04
N PRO A 518 -31.86 -5.67 -15.02
CA PRO A 518 -32.00 -5.07 -13.71
C PRO A 518 -31.35 -3.68 -13.58
N SER A 519 -31.90 -2.96 -12.61
CA SER A 519 -31.57 -1.61 -12.15
C SER A 519 -30.12 -1.44 -11.67
N ARG A 520 -29.47 -0.35 -12.11
CA ARG A 520 -28.27 0.21 -11.47
C ARG A 520 -28.60 1.61 -10.93
N ALA A 521 -28.41 1.76 -9.62
CA ALA A 521 -28.66 2.96 -8.85
C ALA A 521 -27.54 4.00 -8.98
N LEU A 522 -27.95 5.26 -8.81
CA LEU A 522 -27.31 6.43 -8.21
C LEU A 522 -25.77 6.56 -8.26
N TYR A 523 -25.31 7.66 -8.87
CA TYR A 523 -24.35 8.57 -8.22
C TYR A 523 -24.76 10.03 -8.48
N PRO A 524 -24.52 10.95 -7.52
CA PRO A 524 -24.98 12.32 -7.57
C PRO A 524 -24.01 13.26 -8.30
N GLN A 525 -24.61 14.34 -8.79
CA GLN A 525 -23.98 15.56 -9.28
C GLN A 525 -23.12 16.22 -8.19
N LEU A 526 -21.92 16.68 -8.54
CA LEU A 526 -21.19 17.66 -7.75
C LEU A 526 -20.66 18.78 -8.65
N LYS A 527 -21.13 19.97 -8.28
CA LYS A 527 -20.92 21.29 -8.87
C LYS A 527 -19.47 21.71 -8.85
N ARG A 528 -19.18 22.60 -9.80
CA ARG A 528 -18.02 23.44 -9.96
C ARG A 528 -18.45 24.86 -9.58
N ASP A 529 -17.81 25.46 -8.59
CA ASP A 529 -17.77 26.90 -8.24
C ASP A 529 -16.38 27.07 -7.56
N GLU A 530 -15.38 27.78 -8.10
CA GLU A 530 -15.14 29.24 -8.01
C GLU A 530 -15.09 29.79 -6.56
N GLU A 531 -13.90 29.75 -5.94
CA GLU A 531 -13.11 30.89 -5.37
C GLU A 531 -11.80 30.39 -4.73
#